data_AF-A0AAD4WSN1-F1
#
_entry.id   AF-A0AAD4WSN1-F1
#
_cell.length_a   1.000
_cell.length_b   1.000
_cell.length_c   1.000
_cell.angle_alpha   90.00
_cell.angle_beta   90.00
_cell.angle_gamma   90.00
#
_symmetry.space_group_name_H-M   'P 1'
#
loop_
_entity.id
_entity.type
_entity.pdbx_description
1 polymer ?
#
loop_
_entity_poly.entity_id
_entity_poly.type
_entity_poly.pdbx_seq_one_letter_code
_entity_poly.pdbx_strand_id
1 'polypeptide(L)'
;MPFANKLILFFQKVWEESSGECLLQIQLLVALRNFVVALGYQSPICYDILLPILQKGIDIDSPDELNLLEDSMLLWEATLSHAPSMVPQLLAYFPCVVKIMERSFDHLQVRDFDPAGPVCSAYFLVLLFWNLSDIVCYFII
;
A
#
# COMPACT_ATOMS: atom_id res chain seq x y z
N MET A 1 -12.80 -1.34 20.92
CA MET A 1 -13.88 -1.52 19.91
C MET A 1 -14.04 -3.00 19.59
N PRO A 2 -15.06 -3.71 20.10
CA PRO A 2 -15.20 -5.17 19.91
C PRO A 2 -15.49 -5.62 18.47
N PHE A 3 -15.93 -4.71 17.60
CA PHE A 3 -16.20 -4.99 16.18
C PHE A 3 -14.94 -4.98 15.30
N ALA A 4 -13.90 -4.25 15.70
CA ALA A 4 -12.68 -4.14 14.91
C ALA A 4 -11.99 -5.51 14.74
N ASN A 5 -11.90 -6.30 15.81
CA ASN A 5 -11.35 -7.66 15.75
C ASN A 5 -12.16 -8.59 14.84
N LYS A 6 -13.49 -8.43 14.79
CA LYS A 6 -14.34 -9.22 13.89
C LYS A 6 -14.11 -8.84 12.43
N LEU A 7 -13.94 -7.55 12.15
CA LEU A 7 -13.61 -7.06 10.81
C LEU A 7 -12.22 -7.52 10.38
N ILE A 8 -11.23 -7.47 11.26
CA ILE A 8 -9.88 -8.00 10.98
C ILE A 8 -9.94 -9.48 10.60
N LEU A 9 -10.64 -10.31 11.38
CA LEU A 9 -10.81 -11.73 11.05
C LEU A 9 -11.56 -11.93 9.72
N PHE A 10 -12.54 -11.08 9.44
CA PHE A 10 -13.25 -11.10 8.16
C PHE A 10 -12.31 -10.77 6.99
N PHE A 11 -11.52 -9.69 7.10
CA PHE A 11 -10.52 -9.33 6.09
C PHE A 11 -9.53 -10.47 5.87
N GLN A 12 -9.07 -11.13 6.93
CA GLN A 12 -8.09 -12.21 6.82
C GLN A 12 -8.68 -13.38 6.03
N LYS A 13 -9.91 -13.77 6.37
CA LYS A 13 -10.60 -14.86 5.72
C LYS A 13 -10.87 -14.55 4.24
N VAL A 14 -11.32 -13.33 3.93
CA VAL A 14 -11.57 -12.92 2.54
C VAL A 14 -10.26 -12.84 1.75
N TRP A 15 -9.14 -12.45 2.37
CA TRP A 15 -7.83 -12.47 1.72
C TRP A 15 -7.39 -13.90 1.35
N GLU A 16 -7.58 -14.85 2.26
CA GLU A 16 -7.28 -16.26 2.01
C GLU A 16 -8.19 -16.86 0.93
N GLU A 17 -9.49 -16.54 0.95
CA GLU A 17 -10.45 -17.01 -0.05
C GLU A 17 -10.27 -16.36 -1.43
N SER A 18 -9.70 -15.15 -1.49
CA SER A 18 -9.44 -14.41 -2.73
C SER A 18 -8.07 -14.70 -3.35
N SER A 19 -7.32 -15.69 -2.85
CA SER A 19 -6.03 -16.07 -3.43
C SER A 19 -6.22 -16.55 -4.88
N GLY A 20 -5.85 -15.71 -5.85
CA GLY A 20 -6.03 -15.97 -7.28
C GLY A 20 -7.07 -15.08 -7.98
N GLU A 21 -7.78 -14.23 -7.23
CA GLU A 21 -8.77 -13.28 -7.74
C GLU A 21 -8.29 -11.83 -7.51
N CYS A 22 -7.49 -11.29 -8.44
CA CYS A 22 -6.86 -9.96 -8.28
C CYS A 22 -7.88 -8.85 -7.97
N LEU A 23 -9.07 -8.89 -8.57
CA LEU A 23 -10.10 -7.89 -8.33
C LEU A 23 -10.63 -7.91 -6.89
N LEU A 24 -10.83 -9.09 -6.31
CA LEU A 24 -11.27 -9.22 -4.93
C LEU A 24 -10.19 -8.76 -3.96
N GLN A 25 -8.94 -9.07 -4.25
CA GLN A 25 -7.78 -8.61 -3.49
C GLN A 25 -7.68 -7.08 -3.51
N ILE A 26 -7.86 -6.44 -4.67
CA ILE A 26 -7.93 -4.97 -4.81
C ILE A 26 -9.05 -4.40 -3.93
N GLN A 27 -10.27 -4.93 -4.03
CA GLN A 27 -11.38 -4.44 -3.20
C GLN A 27 -11.10 -4.61 -1.72
N LEU A 28 -10.41 -5.68 -1.33
CA LEU A 28 -9.99 -5.89 0.03
C LEU A 28 -8.99 -4.84 0.49
N LEU A 29 -7.97 -4.54 -0.31
CA LEU A 29 -6.96 -3.50 -0.04
C LEU A 29 -7.64 -2.14 0.16
N VAL A 30 -8.57 -1.78 -0.72
CA VAL A 30 -9.35 -0.53 -0.63
C VAL A 30 -10.21 -0.51 0.64
N ALA A 31 -10.85 -1.63 0.99
CA ALA A 31 -11.66 -1.73 2.20
C ALA A 31 -10.80 -1.64 3.48
N LEU A 32 -9.63 -2.29 3.50
CA LEU A 32 -8.63 -2.17 4.56
C LEU A 32 -8.14 -0.73 4.71
N ARG A 33 -7.89 -0.03 3.60
CA ARG A 33 -7.49 1.37 3.59
C ARG A 33 -8.54 2.24 4.26
N ASN A 34 -9.79 2.13 3.81
CA ASN A 34 -10.91 2.87 4.40
C ASN A 34 -11.08 2.53 5.89
N PHE A 35 -10.82 1.28 6.27
CA PHE A 35 -10.87 0.85 7.66
C PHE A 35 -9.77 1.47 8.52
N VAL A 36 -8.53 1.54 8.02
CA VAL A 36 -7.41 2.23 8.69
C VAL A 36 -7.68 3.72 8.85
N VAL A 37 -8.18 4.38 7.79
CA VAL A 37 -8.60 5.78 7.83
C VAL A 37 -9.71 5.99 8.88
N ALA A 38 -10.70 5.09 8.92
CA ALA A 38 -11.78 5.15 9.89
C ALA A 38 -11.31 4.89 11.34
N LEU A 39 -10.25 4.09 11.52
CA LEU A 39 -9.64 3.83 12.82
C LEU A 39 -8.79 4.99 13.32
N GLY A 40 -8.17 5.77 12.42
CA GLY A 40 -7.30 6.89 12.76
C GLY A 40 -6.20 6.48 13.75
N TYR A 41 -6.20 7.07 14.94
CA TYR A 41 -5.25 6.75 16.02
C TYR A 41 -5.28 5.28 16.50
N GLN A 42 -6.33 4.52 16.18
CA GLN A 42 -6.42 3.09 16.47
C GLN A 42 -5.92 2.20 15.33
N SER A 43 -5.35 2.77 14.26
CA SER A 43 -4.77 2.07 13.12
C SER A 43 -3.82 0.92 13.48
N PRO A 44 -3.04 0.94 14.60
CA PRO A 44 -2.14 -0.16 14.93
C PRO A 44 -2.83 -1.51 15.15
N ILE A 45 -4.14 -1.52 15.47
CA ILE A 45 -4.89 -2.78 15.68
C ILE A 45 -4.97 -3.62 14.40
N CYS A 46 -4.79 -3.01 13.23
CA CYS A 46 -4.85 -3.69 11.94
C CYS A 46 -3.48 -4.10 11.41
N TYR A 47 -2.37 -3.71 12.03
CA TYR A 47 -1.05 -3.94 11.46
C TYR A 47 -0.71 -5.43 11.33
N ASP A 48 -1.15 -6.26 12.28
CA ASP A 48 -0.91 -7.71 12.26
C ASP A 48 -1.45 -8.39 10.99
N ILE A 49 -2.57 -7.89 10.45
CA ILE A 49 -3.14 -8.39 9.19
C ILE A 49 -2.69 -7.58 7.98
N LEU A 50 -2.52 -6.27 8.14
CA LEU A 50 -2.22 -5.35 7.06
C LEU A 50 -0.80 -5.56 6.51
N LEU A 51 0.18 -5.81 7.38
CA LEU A 51 1.57 -6.04 6.99
C LEU A 51 1.75 -7.26 6.07
N PRO A 52 1.24 -8.47 6.39
CA PRO A 52 1.38 -9.61 5.48
C PRO A 52 0.59 -9.44 4.17
N ILE A 53 -0.54 -8.72 4.18
CA ILE A 53 -1.29 -8.39 2.96
C ILE A 53 -0.48 -7.42 2.09
N LEU A 54 0.05 -6.35 2.67
CA LEU A 54 0.92 -5.40 1.99
C LEU A 54 2.16 -6.07 1.42
N GLN A 55 2.80 -6.94 2.20
CA GLN A 55 3.98 -7.66 1.74
C GLN A 55 3.71 -8.51 0.51
N LYS A 56 2.52 -9.14 0.44
CA LYS A 56 2.09 -9.88 -0.75
C LYS A 56 1.72 -8.99 -1.93
N GLY A 57 1.12 -7.82 -1.67
CA GLY A 57 0.78 -6.86 -2.72
C GLY A 57 1.98 -6.09 -3.28
N ILE A 58 3.07 -5.99 -2.52
CA ILE A 58 4.35 -5.36 -2.88
C ILE A 58 5.35 -6.43 -3.39
N ASP A 59 4.92 -7.67 -3.63
CA ASP A 59 5.80 -8.74 -4.09
C ASP A 59 6.16 -8.62 -5.58
N ILE A 60 7.42 -8.23 -5.80
CA ILE A 60 8.06 -7.93 -7.10
C ILE A 60 8.25 -9.18 -7.98
N ASP A 61 8.16 -10.37 -7.38
CA ASP A 61 8.39 -11.62 -8.09
C ASP A 61 7.08 -12.25 -8.63
N SER A 62 5.93 -11.61 -8.39
CA SER A 62 4.62 -12.11 -8.84
C SER A 62 4.19 -11.52 -10.21
N PRO A 63 3.61 -12.30 -11.12
CA PRO A 63 3.17 -11.79 -12.43
C PRO A 63 1.99 -10.80 -12.38
N ASP A 64 1.32 -10.69 -11.23
CA ASP A 64 0.21 -9.77 -10.97
C ASP A 64 0.67 -8.44 -10.33
N GLU A 65 1.98 -8.20 -10.33
CA GLU A 65 2.68 -7.07 -9.68
C GLU A 65 1.96 -5.73 -9.89
N LEU A 66 1.65 -5.35 -11.13
CA LEU A 66 1.07 -4.05 -11.44
C LEU A 66 -0.37 -3.88 -10.95
N ASN A 67 -1.16 -4.95 -10.86
CA ASN A 67 -2.58 -4.86 -10.51
C ASN A 67 -2.80 -4.59 -9.03
N LEU A 68 -1.96 -5.17 -8.16
CA LEU A 68 -2.10 -5.05 -6.71
C LEU A 68 -1.20 -3.95 -6.12
N LEU A 69 -0.10 -3.62 -6.81
CA LEU A 69 0.89 -2.67 -6.31
C LEU A 69 0.29 -1.28 -6.07
N GLU A 70 -0.51 -0.76 -7.00
CA GLU A 70 -1.08 0.59 -6.90
C GLU A 70 -1.96 0.73 -5.64
N ASP A 71 -2.92 -0.17 -5.46
CA ASP A 71 -3.79 -0.20 -4.27
C ASP A 71 -3.01 -0.50 -2.98
N SER A 72 -1.98 -1.34 -3.06
CA SER A 72 -1.10 -1.64 -1.92
C SER A 72 -0.30 -0.41 -1.50
N MET A 73 0.22 0.37 -2.45
CA MET A 73 0.94 1.62 -2.16
C MET A 73 -0.02 2.66 -1.55
N LEU A 74 -1.24 2.79 -2.06
CA LEU A 74 -2.27 3.66 -1.49
C LEU A 74 -2.68 3.25 -0.07
N LEU A 75 -2.77 1.95 0.20
CA LEU A 75 -3.01 1.42 1.54
C LEU A 75 -1.86 1.77 2.48
N TRP A 76 -0.62 1.54 2.05
CA TRP A 76 0.59 1.83 2.82
C TRP A 76 0.69 3.32 3.18
N GLU A 77 0.50 4.20 2.20
CA GLU A 77 0.49 5.66 2.37
C GLU A 77 -0.59 6.12 3.36
N ALA A 78 -1.83 5.66 3.18
CA ALA A 78 -2.91 5.98 4.11
C ALA A 78 -2.63 5.49 5.53
N THR A 79 -1.97 4.33 5.65
CA THR A 79 -1.59 3.75 6.95
C THR A 79 -0.52 4.59 7.64
N LEU A 80 0.49 5.07 6.91
CA LEU A 80 1.50 5.99 7.44
C LEU A 80 0.90 7.35 7.83
N SER A 81 0.01 7.89 7.00
CA SER A 81 -0.65 9.17 7.24
C SER A 81 -1.55 9.15 8.48
N HIS A 82 -2.18 8.01 8.77
CA HIS A 82 -3.04 7.81 9.96
C HIS A 82 -2.33 7.09 11.11
N ALA A 83 -1.03 6.82 11.00
CA ALA A 83 -0.27 6.19 12.07
C ALA A 83 -0.13 7.20 13.23
N PRO A 84 -0.49 6.84 14.47
CA PRO A 84 -0.31 7.73 15.63
C PRO A 84 1.16 7.85 16.06
N SER A 85 2.02 6.94 15.61
CA SER A 85 3.44 6.85 15.94
C SER A 85 4.23 6.29 14.77
N MET A 86 5.51 6.64 14.65
CA MET A 86 6.39 6.08 13.62
C MET A 86 6.46 4.55 13.74
N VAL A 87 6.11 3.84 12.66
CA VAL A 87 6.08 2.37 12.62
C VAL A 87 7.26 1.86 11.78
N PRO A 88 8.31 1.29 12.40
CA PRO A 88 9.50 0.84 11.67
C PRO A 88 9.19 -0.20 10.60
N GLN A 89 8.19 -1.03 10.84
CA GLN A 89 7.75 -2.08 9.92
C GLN A 89 7.19 -1.50 8.61
N LEU A 90 6.43 -0.39 8.67
CA LEU A 90 5.94 0.28 7.47
C LEU A 90 7.08 0.95 6.70
N LEU A 91 8.01 1.60 7.40
CA LEU A 91 9.20 2.21 6.80
C LEU A 91 10.12 1.18 6.12
N ALA A 92 10.16 -0.05 6.61
CA ALA A 92 10.95 -1.12 6.01
C ALA A 92 10.49 -1.50 4.59
N TYR A 93 9.25 -1.15 4.18
CA TYR A 93 8.78 -1.35 2.81
C TYR A 93 9.27 -0.26 1.86
N PHE A 94 9.69 0.90 2.35
CA PHE A 94 10.13 2.02 1.50
C PHE A 94 11.23 1.63 0.50
N PRO A 95 12.33 0.95 0.90
CA PRO A 95 13.35 0.51 -0.05
C PRO A 95 12.84 -0.53 -1.05
N CYS A 96 11.84 -1.33 -0.67
CA CYS A 96 11.22 -2.32 -1.55
C CYS A 96 10.40 -1.62 -2.64
N VAL A 97 9.56 -0.67 -2.23
CA VAL A 97 8.72 0.15 -3.11
C VAL A 97 9.56 0.95 -4.11
N VAL A 98 10.68 1.55 -3.66
CA VAL A 98 11.61 2.25 -4.54
C VAL A 98 12.18 1.31 -5.63
N LYS A 99 12.56 0.08 -5.27
CA LYS A 99 13.06 -0.91 -6.23
C LYS A 99 12.02 -1.37 -7.25
N ILE A 100 10.79 -1.62 -6.82
CA ILE A 100 9.67 -2.00 -7.70
C ILE A 100 9.43 -0.92 -8.74
N MET A 101 9.45 0.32 -8.27
CA MET A 101 9.22 1.48 -9.08
C MET A 101 10.35 1.73 -10.07
N GLU A 102 11.62 1.58 -9.67
CA GLU A 102 12.78 1.60 -10.59
C GLU A 102 12.60 0.56 -11.72
N ARG A 103 12.16 -0.66 -11.40
CA ARG A 103 11.88 -1.72 -12.38
C ARG A 103 10.69 -1.41 -13.29
N SER A 104 9.61 -0.85 -12.73
CA SER A 104 8.43 -0.46 -13.51
C SER A 104 8.74 0.63 -14.53
N PHE A 105 9.63 1.57 -14.20
CA PHE A 105 10.12 2.59 -15.13
C PHE A 105 10.95 1.99 -16.28
N ASP A 106 11.76 0.96 -16.03
CA ASP A 106 12.53 0.28 -17.09
C ASP A 106 11.62 -0.43 -18.10
N HIS A 107 10.51 -1.03 -17.65
CA HIS A 107 9.53 -1.66 -18.54
C HIS A 107 8.76 -0.66 -19.42
N LEU A 108 8.62 0.59 -18.99
CA LEU A 108 7.93 1.66 -19.71
C LEU A 108 8.78 2.25 -20.86
N GLN A 109 10.11 2.11 -20.84
CA GLN A 109 10.96 2.62 -21.91
C GLN A 109 10.83 1.87 -23.24
N VAL A 110 10.20 0.68 -23.26
CA VAL A 110 10.22 -0.23 -24.42
C VAL A 110 8.91 -0.25 -25.21
N ARG A 111 7.79 0.30 -24.70
CA ARG A 111 6.51 0.33 -25.41
C ARG A 111 5.99 1.75 -25.55
N ASP A 112 6.20 2.27 -26.76
CA ASP A 112 5.49 3.36 -27.44
C ASP A 112 5.17 4.62 -26.64
N PHE A 113 5.73 5.72 -27.14
CA PHE A 113 5.45 7.11 -26.76
C PHE A 113 3.96 7.45 -26.97
N ASP A 114 3.12 7.14 -25.99
CA ASP A 114 1.75 7.65 -25.88
C ASP A 114 1.78 8.94 -25.03
N PRO A 115 1.33 10.10 -25.53
CA PRO A 115 1.31 11.37 -24.79
C PRO A 115 0.38 11.37 -23.57
N ALA A 116 -0.38 10.30 -23.32
CA ALA A 116 -1.16 10.08 -22.10
C ALA A 116 -0.53 9.08 -21.10
N GLY A 117 0.60 8.45 -21.43
CA GLY A 117 1.42 7.66 -20.49
C GLY A 117 2.54 8.51 -19.86
N PRO A 118 3.58 7.92 -19.25
CA PRO A 118 3.75 7.59 -17.81
C PRO A 118 3.71 8.78 -16.81
N VAL A 119 3.07 9.88 -17.17
CA VAL A 119 3.00 11.10 -16.36
C VAL A 119 2.32 10.85 -15.00
N CYS A 120 1.31 9.96 -14.91
CA CYS A 120 0.67 9.61 -13.63
C CYS A 120 1.62 8.92 -12.63
N SER A 121 2.54 8.06 -13.10
CA SER A 121 3.48 7.35 -12.21
C SER A 121 4.48 8.32 -11.58
N ALA A 122 4.97 9.30 -12.35
CA ALA A 122 5.89 10.32 -11.85
C ALA A 122 5.23 11.31 -10.86
N TYR A 123 3.96 11.70 -11.08
CA TYR A 123 3.23 12.54 -10.12
C TYR A 123 2.94 11.80 -8.81
N PHE A 124 2.55 10.54 -8.89
CA PHE A 124 2.36 9.68 -7.71
C PHE A 124 3.65 9.58 -6.89
N LEU A 125 4.78 9.50 -7.58
CA LEU A 125 6.13 9.52 -7.03
C LEU A 125 6.47 10.78 -6.25
N VAL A 126 6.27 11.94 -6.86
CA VAL A 126 6.53 13.24 -6.21
C VAL A 126 5.62 13.42 -5.02
N LEU A 127 4.35 13.03 -5.13
CA LEU A 127 3.39 13.08 -4.01
C LEU A 127 3.77 12.13 -2.88
N LEU A 128 4.20 10.89 -3.18
CA LEU A 128 4.68 9.94 -2.18
C LEU A 128 5.91 10.47 -1.45
N PHE A 129 6.92 10.94 -2.18
CA PHE A 129 8.14 11.49 -1.57
C PHE A 129 7.86 12.76 -0.75
N TRP A 130 6.97 13.64 -1.22
CA TRP A 130 6.60 14.85 -0.50
C TRP A 130 5.82 14.52 0.79
N ASN A 131 4.83 13.64 0.70
CA ASN A 131 4.01 13.21 1.85
C ASN A 131 4.85 12.41 2.86
N LEU A 132 5.76 11.53 2.42
CA LEU A 132 6.70 10.86 3.33
C LEU A 132 7.68 11.85 3.99
N SER A 133 8.16 12.85 3.25
CA SER A 133 9.01 13.89 3.85
C SER A 133 8.26 14.65 4.95
N ASP A 134 6.99 15.00 4.73
CA ASP A 134 6.15 15.66 5.73
C ASP A 134 5.84 14.76 6.93
N ILE A 135 5.53 13.47 6.71
CA ILE A 135 5.29 12.49 7.79
C ILE A 135 6.55 12.27 8.63
N VAL A 136 7.70 12.08 7.99
CA VAL A 136 8.98 11.89 8.70
C VAL A 136 9.35 13.15 9.49
N CYS A 137 9.13 14.35 8.92
CA CYS A 137 9.33 15.61 9.62
C CYS A 137 8.38 15.76 10.82
N TYR A 138 7.11 15.34 10.70
CA TYR A 138 6.12 15.41 11.77
C TYR A 138 6.47 14.53 12.97
N PHE A 139 7.18 13.41 12.76
CA PHE A 139 7.59 12.50 13.83
C PHE A 139 8.95 12.82 14.48
N ILE A 140 9.74 13.75 13.92
CA ILE A 140 11.06 14.14 14.44
C ILE A 140 11.00 15.37 15.37
N ILE A 141 9.86 16.08 15.40
CA ILE A 141 9.61 17.25 16.27
C ILE A 141 8.87 16.81 17.54
#